data_AF-A0A382AAK3-F1
#
_entry.id   AF-A0A382AAK3-F1
#
_cell.length_a   1.000
_cell.length_b   1.000
_cell.length_c   1.000
_cell.angle_alpha   90.00
_cell.angle_beta   90.00
_cell.angle_gamma   90.00
#
_symmetry.space_group_name_H-M   'P 1'
#
loop_
_entity.id
_entity.type
_entity.pdbx_description
1 polymer ?
#
loop_
_entity_poly.entity_id
_entity_poly.type
_entity_poly.pdbx_seq_one_letter_code
_entity_poly.pdbx_strand_id
1 'polypeptide(L)'
;MKHTLPVALLLLLLVALAEAVTAQTTEAQRAAVATSIDYRIVPNIVYQEANGFEAKLDLYLPSDRAPAPTLINFHGGGWRSGTKE
;
A
#
# COMPACT_ATOMS: atom_id res chain seq x y z
N MET A 1 25.64 -35.54 -17.17
CA MET A 1 24.72 -34.61 -17.88
C MET A 1 23.30 -34.56 -17.31
N LYS A 2 22.76 -35.61 -16.65
CA LYS A 2 21.37 -35.61 -16.13
C LYS A 2 21.20 -34.83 -14.81
N HIS A 3 22.23 -34.81 -13.95
CA HIS A 3 22.19 -34.11 -12.65
C HIS A 3 22.58 -32.62 -12.71
N THR A 4 23.17 -32.16 -13.82
CA THR A 4 23.60 -30.75 -13.99
C THR A 4 22.44 -29.83 -14.39
N LEU A 5 21.44 -30.34 -15.12
CA LEU A 5 20.22 -29.60 -15.48
C LEU A 5 19.36 -29.15 -14.27
N PRO A 6 19.00 -30.03 -13.31
CA PRO A 6 18.15 -29.62 -12.18
C PRO A 6 18.86 -28.63 -11.25
N VAL A 7 20.18 -28.73 -11.11
CA VAL A 7 20.99 -27.76 -10.35
C VAL A 7 20.99 -26.40 -11.04
N ALA A 8 21.16 -26.36 -12.36
CA ALA A 8 21.08 -25.10 -13.11
C ALA A 8 19.69 -24.45 -13.03
N LEU A 9 18.62 -25.24 -13.10
CA LEU A 9 17.24 -24.76 -12.95
C LEU A 9 16.95 -24.22 -11.54
N LEU A 10 17.44 -24.90 -10.50
CA LEU A 10 17.32 -24.44 -9.11
C LEU A 10 18.07 -23.12 -8.90
N LEU A 11 19.28 -23.00 -9.45
CA LEU A 11 20.04 -21.76 -9.38
C LEU A 11 19.34 -20.61 -10.12
N LEU A 12 18.76 -20.88 -11.30
CA LEU A 12 17.97 -19.88 -12.03
C LEU A 12 16.75 -19.41 -11.23
N LEU A 13 16.06 -20.35 -10.58
CA LEU A 13 14.91 -20.06 -9.73
C LEU A 13 15.33 -19.20 -8.52
N LEU A 14 16.43 -19.56 -7.85
CA LEU A 14 16.95 -18.79 -6.71
C LEU A 14 17.35 -17.36 -7.09
N VAL A 15 17.94 -17.16 -8.28
CA VAL A 15 18.25 -15.83 -8.80
C VAL A 15 16.97 -15.03 -9.07
N ALA A 16 15.96 -15.64 -9.70
CA ALA A 16 14.67 -14.98 -9.95
C ALA A 16 13.93 -14.58 -8.66
N LEU A 17 14.04 -15.37 -7.59
CA LEU A 17 13.46 -15.02 -6.29
C LEU A 17 14.24 -13.90 -5.57
N ALA A 18 15.54 -13.76 -5.80
CA ALA A 18 16.34 -12.68 -5.22
C ALA A 18 15.93 -11.30 -5.74
N GLU A 19 15.52 -11.20 -7.00
CA GLU A 19 15.00 -9.95 -7.60
C GLU A 19 13.66 -9.51 -6.97
N ALA A 20 12.84 -10.46 -6.52
CA ALA A 20 11.58 -10.14 -5.83
C ALA A 20 11.79 -9.51 -4.44
N VAL A 21 12.95 -9.72 -3.81
CA VAL A 21 13.28 -9.16 -2.50
C VAL A 21 13.63 -7.66 -2.60
N THR A 22 14.30 -7.25 -3.67
CA THR A 22 14.71 -5.84 -3.86
C THR A 22 13.57 -4.93 -4.33
N ALA A 23 12.48 -5.51 -4.84
CA ALA A 23 11.27 -4.78 -5.21
C ALA A 23 10.38 -4.40 -4.00
N GLN A 24 10.67 -4.91 -2.80
CA GLN A 24 9.90 -4.59 -1.60
C GLN A 24 10.30 -3.21 -1.08
N THR A 25 9.33 -2.34 -0.82
CA THR A 25 9.57 -1.07 -0.14
C THR A 25 10.12 -1.34 1.25
N THR A 26 11.33 -0.85 1.53
CA THR A 26 11.96 -0.96 2.85
C THR A 26 11.24 -0.08 3.87
N GLU A 27 11.38 -0.42 5.14
CA GLU A 27 10.83 0.39 6.24
C GLU A 27 11.40 1.82 6.22
N ALA A 28 12.68 1.98 5.86
CA ALA A 28 13.31 3.29 5.71
C ALA A 28 12.67 4.11 4.58
N GLN A 29 12.31 3.49 3.44
CA GLN A 29 11.61 4.16 2.35
C GLN A 29 10.18 4.55 2.75
N ARG A 30 9.47 3.70 3.51
CA ARG A 30 8.14 4.03 4.07
C ARG A 30 8.20 5.20 5.04
N ALA A 31 9.16 5.15 5.97
CA ALA A 31 9.39 6.20 6.96
C ALA A 31 9.79 7.53 6.31
N ALA A 32 10.61 7.50 5.25
CA ALA A 32 10.99 8.69 4.49
C ALA A 32 9.77 9.37 3.83
N VAL A 33 8.85 8.61 3.24
CA VAL A 33 7.57 9.15 2.72
C VAL A 33 6.73 9.72 3.86
N ALA A 34 6.63 9.02 4.99
CA ALA A 34 5.85 9.49 6.13
C ALA A 34 6.40 10.76 6.78
N THR A 35 7.73 10.98 6.72
CA THR A 35 8.40 12.15 7.33
C THR A 35 8.55 13.33 6.35
N SER A 36 8.51 13.08 5.04
CA SER A 36 8.71 14.13 4.03
C SER A 36 7.46 14.94 3.68
N ILE A 37 6.28 14.49 4.11
CA ILE A 37 5.03 15.17 3.85
C ILE A 37 4.46 15.63 5.18
N ASP A 38 4.50 16.94 5.43
CA ASP A 38 3.63 17.53 6.46
C ASP A 38 2.19 17.47 5.93
N TYR A 39 1.36 16.65 6.55
CA TYR A 39 -0.06 16.53 6.23
C TYR A 39 -0.95 16.75 7.45
N ARG A 40 -2.16 17.23 7.21
CA ARG A 40 -3.22 17.32 8.20
C ARG A 40 -4.21 16.19 7.98
N ILE A 41 -4.60 15.52 9.07
CA ILE A 41 -5.67 14.51 9.07
C ILE A 41 -7.01 15.16 9.44
N VAL A 42 -8.06 14.87 8.68
CA VAL A 42 -9.45 15.14 9.05
C VAL A 42 -10.19 13.81 9.14
N PRO A 43 -10.38 13.26 10.35
CA PRO A 43 -10.92 11.93 10.51
C PRO A 43 -12.46 11.92 10.47
N ASN A 44 -13.03 10.74 10.24
CA ASN A 44 -14.44 10.38 10.43
C ASN A 44 -15.43 11.22 9.60
N ILE A 45 -15.07 11.60 8.38
CA ILE A 45 -15.99 12.27 7.48
C ILE A 45 -17.01 11.25 6.96
N VAL A 46 -18.29 11.45 7.28
CA VAL A 46 -19.40 10.72 6.66
C VAL A 46 -19.58 11.26 5.25
N TYR A 47 -19.29 10.44 4.24
CA TYR A 47 -19.47 10.81 2.84
C TYR A 47 -20.77 10.26 2.25
N GLN A 48 -21.33 9.23 2.86
CA GLN A 48 -22.61 8.65 2.48
C GLN A 48 -23.26 7.97 3.68
N GLU A 49 -24.57 8.17 3.83
CA GLU A 49 -25.41 7.34 4.68
C GLU A 49 -26.28 6.44 3.79
N ALA A 50 -26.30 5.14 4.07
CA ALA A 50 -27.13 4.17 3.35
C ALA A 50 -27.56 3.04 4.27
N ASN A 51 -28.86 2.72 4.32
CA ASN A 51 -29.42 1.62 5.12
C ASN A 51 -28.99 1.64 6.61
N GLY A 52 -28.86 2.83 7.21
CA GLY A 52 -28.41 2.98 8.60
C GLY A 52 -26.90 2.76 8.81
N PHE A 53 -26.13 2.60 7.73
CA PHE A 53 -24.68 2.58 7.76
C PHE A 53 -24.10 3.93 7.33
N GLU A 54 -23.23 4.49 8.17
CA GLU A 54 -22.43 5.67 7.87
C GLU A 54 -21.13 5.24 7.21
N ALA A 55 -21.02 5.44 5.90
CA ALA A 55 -19.78 5.24 5.18
C ALA A 55 -18.84 6.42 5.48
N LYS A 56 -17.73 6.12 6.17
CA LYS A 56 -16.75 7.11 6.62
C LYS A 56 -15.45 7.01 5.87
N LEU A 57 -14.73 8.12 5.80
CA LEU A 57 -13.33 8.19 5.38
C LEU A 57 -12.55 9.17 6.25
N ASP A 58 -11.23 9.08 6.17
CA ASP A 58 -10.31 10.06 6.73
C ASP A 58 -9.61 10.80 5.56
N LEU A 59 -9.50 12.13 5.64
CA LEU A 59 -8.76 12.91 4.64
C LEU A 59 -7.35 13.19 5.14
N TYR A 60 -6.38 12.90 4.28
CA TYR A 60 -4.98 13.27 4.44
C TYR A 60 -4.70 14.41 3.48
N LEU A 61 -4.57 15.62 4.01
CA LEU A 61 -4.43 16.84 3.23
C LEU A 61 -2.98 17.33 3.29
N PRO A 62 -2.34 17.64 2.16
CA PRO A 62 -1.03 18.27 2.20
C PRO A 62 -1.11 19.63 2.88
N SER A 63 -0.02 20.08 3.47
CA SER A 63 0.02 21.38 4.16
C SER A 63 -0.07 22.56 3.21
N ASP A 64 0.36 22.39 1.95
CA ASP A 64 0.13 23.37 0.90
C ASP A 64 -1.29 23.25 0.32
N ARG A 65 -1.86 24.38 -0.11
CA ARG A 65 -3.25 24.44 -0.60
C ARG A 65 -3.33 24.46 -2.13
N ALA A 66 -2.28 24.04 -2.82
CA ALA A 66 -2.28 23.94 -4.27
C ALA A 66 -3.13 22.73 -4.71
N PRO A 67 -3.81 22.79 -5.87
CA PRO A 67 -4.43 21.62 -6.45
C PRO A 67 -3.40 20.49 -6.62
N ALA A 68 -3.65 19.35 -5.98
CA ALA A 68 -2.79 18.18 -6.04
C ALA A 68 -3.57 16.98 -6.60
N PRO A 69 -2.89 15.99 -7.21
CA PRO A 69 -3.52 14.71 -7.54
C PRO A 69 -4.19 14.10 -6.31
N THR A 70 -5.41 13.59 -6.48
CA THR A 70 -6.14 12.93 -5.39
C THR A 70 -5.97 11.42 -5.49
N LEU A 71 -5.45 10.81 -4.42
CA LEU A 71 -5.42 9.36 -4.23
C LEU A 71 -6.62 8.95 -3.36
N ILE A 72 -7.37 7.95 -3.80
CA ILE A 72 -8.38 7.29 -2.96
C ILE A 72 -7.87 5.89 -2.62
N ASN A 73 -7.66 5.64 -1.33
CA ASN A 73 -7.23 4.34 -0.84
C ASN A 73 -8.43 3.52 -0.34
N PHE A 74 -8.54 2.30 -0.83
CA PHE A 74 -9.46 1.29 -0.31
C PHE A 74 -8.64 0.13 0.23
N HIS A 75 -8.88 -0.24 1.49
CA HIS A 75 -8.21 -1.40 2.09
C HIS A 75 -8.71 -2.71 1.45
N GLY A 76 -7.93 -3.77 1.63
CA GLY A 76 -8.32 -5.13 1.24
C GLY A 76 -9.36 -5.75 2.20
N GLY A 77 -9.40 -7.08 2.24
CA GLY A 77 -10.35 -7.83 3.09
C GLY A 77 -11.33 -8.71 2.30
N GLY A 78 -11.08 -8.89 0.99
CA GLY A 78 -11.78 -9.87 0.15
C GLY A 78 -13.30 -9.69 0.14
N TRP A 79 -13.77 -8.44 0.20
CA TRP A 79 -15.19 -8.07 0.27
C TRP A 79 -15.97 -8.61 1.47
N ARG A 80 -15.29 -9.19 2.47
CA ARG A 80 -15.92 -9.75 3.67
C ARG A 80 -15.63 -8.96 4.93
N SER A 81 -14.54 -8.22 4.93
CA SER A 81 -14.08 -7.48 6.09
C SER A 81 -13.27 -6.26 5.68
N GLY A 82 -12.96 -5.46 6.67
CA GLY A 82 -12.14 -4.27 6.56
C GLY A 82 -12.90 -3.04 7.02
N THR A 83 -12.16 -2.10 7.59
CA THR A 83 -12.66 -0.84 8.12
C THR A 83 -11.58 0.21 7.87
N LYS A 84 -11.93 1.49 7.90
CA LYS A 84 -10.94 2.56 7.73
C LYS A 84 -10.00 2.70 8.94
N GLU A 85 -10.44 2.19 10.08
CA GLU A 85 -9.75 2.13 11.38
C GLU A 85 -8.68 1.03 11.46
#